data_AF-A0A8S3ZKS9-F1
#
_entry.id   AF-A0A8S3ZKS9-F1
#
_cell.length_a   1.000
_cell.length_b   1.000
_cell.length_c   1.000
_cell.angle_alpha   90.00
_cell.angle_beta   90.00
_cell.angle_gamma   90.00
#
_symmetry.space_group_name_H-M   'P 1'
#
loop_
_entity.id
_entity.type
_entity.pdbx_description
1 polymer ?
#
loop_
_entity_poly.entity_id
_entity_poly.type
_entity_poly.pdbx_seq_one_letter_code
_entity_poly.pdbx_strand_id
1 'polypeptide(L)'
;FFAILHSWLNAFAEMLRFGDRLFYKDWWNSTTFSNYYRTWNVVVHDWLYTYIYKDVCKLVGHKYRAGAMACVFIISAVFHEYILTCTFKFFYPVLFVMFAGAGFGFIFLTDKGSNRSWNVFMWVALFIGNGMLMCLYSMEFYARQNCIASMESLLDFVIPRSWFCVSPSSKL
;
A
#
# COMPACT_ATOMS: atom_id res chain seq x y z
N PHE A 1 11.65 -4.09 -3.52
CA PHE A 1 11.34 -5.14 -4.52
C PHE A 1 12.44 -6.18 -4.62
N PHE A 2 13.59 -5.86 -5.24
CA PHE A 2 14.63 -6.84 -5.58
C PHE A 2 15.18 -7.62 -4.38
N ALA A 3 15.52 -6.93 -3.28
CA ALA A 3 16.09 -7.60 -2.11
C ALA A 3 15.14 -8.65 -1.49
N ILE A 4 13.86 -8.31 -1.35
CA ILE A 4 12.88 -9.19 -0.68
C ILE A 4 12.23 -10.16 -1.67
N LEU A 5 11.51 -9.66 -2.69
CA LEU A 5 10.71 -10.53 -3.56
C LEU A 5 11.58 -11.41 -4.47
N HIS A 6 12.70 -10.87 -4.96
CA HIS A 6 13.59 -11.64 -5.82
C HIS A 6 14.65 -12.39 -5.01
N SER A 7 15.50 -11.70 -4.26
CA SER A 7 16.67 -12.34 -3.65
C SER A 7 16.30 -13.21 -2.46
N TRP A 8 15.56 -12.67 -1.49
CA TRP A 8 15.20 -13.38 -0.27
C TRP A 8 14.29 -14.57 -0.53
N LEU A 9 13.17 -14.39 -1.25
CA LEU A 9 12.25 -15.51 -1.51
C LEU A 9 12.89 -16.61 -2.35
N ASN A 10 13.73 -16.30 -3.35
CA ASN A 10 14.45 -17.34 -4.09
C ASN A 10 15.50 -18.05 -3.21
N ALA A 11 16.21 -17.34 -2.33
CA ALA A 11 17.15 -17.97 -1.41
C ALA A 11 16.46 -19.00 -0.50
N PHE A 12 15.29 -18.66 0.04
CA PHE A 12 14.49 -19.60 0.84
C PHE A 12 13.89 -20.71 0.01
N ALA A 13 13.44 -20.43 -1.22
CA ALA A 13 12.93 -21.46 -2.12
C ALA A 13 14.00 -22.50 -2.47
N GLU A 14 15.25 -22.06 -2.71
CA GLU A 14 16.38 -22.98 -2.91
C GLU A 14 16.69 -23.79 -1.66
N MET A 15 16.77 -23.13 -0.51
CA MET A 15 17.07 -23.79 0.77
C MET A 15 16.02 -24.85 1.14
N LEU A 16 14.75 -24.57 0.86
CA LEU A 16 13.62 -25.47 1.11
C LEU A 16 13.35 -26.45 -0.04
N ARG A 17 14.12 -26.38 -1.13
CA ARG A 17 13.89 -27.15 -2.38
C ARG A 17 12.48 -26.97 -2.94
N PHE A 18 11.93 -25.77 -2.80
CA PHE A 18 10.65 -25.39 -3.34
C PHE A 18 10.79 -25.00 -4.83
N GLY A 19 10.03 -25.71 -5.68
CA GLY A 19 10.15 -25.59 -7.14
C GLY A 19 9.36 -24.43 -7.75
N ASP A 20 8.30 -23.95 -7.09
CA ASP A 20 7.52 -22.82 -7.60
C ASP A 20 8.14 -21.49 -7.15
N ARG A 21 8.64 -20.72 -8.12
CA ARG A 21 9.41 -19.48 -7.88
C ARG A 21 8.78 -18.27 -8.54
N LEU A 22 7.52 -18.39 -8.96
CA LEU A 22 6.79 -17.31 -9.62
C LEU A 22 6.28 -16.28 -8.59
N PHE A 23 7.20 -15.61 -7.89
CA PHE A 23 6.86 -14.63 -6.86
C PHE A 23 6.38 -13.28 -7.43
N TYR A 24 6.76 -12.97 -8.66
CA TYR A 24 6.38 -11.76 -9.39
C TYR A 24 6.41 -12.03 -10.91
N LYS A 25 5.71 -11.19 -11.67
CA LYS A 25 5.75 -11.16 -13.15
C LYS A 25 6.30 -9.81 -13.63
N ASP A 26 6.26 -9.55 -14.93
CA ASP A 26 6.72 -8.33 -15.60
C ASP A 26 5.83 -7.10 -15.31
N TRP A 27 5.67 -6.79 -14.02
CA TRP A 27 4.80 -5.71 -13.54
C TRP A 27 5.18 -4.34 -14.09
N TRP A 28 6.46 -4.12 -14.42
CA TRP A 28 6.98 -2.88 -14.99
C TRP A 28 6.44 -2.58 -16.39
N ASN A 29 5.99 -3.60 -17.13
CA ASN A 29 5.36 -3.47 -18.45
C ASN A 29 3.84 -3.29 -18.37
N SER A 30 3.27 -3.24 -17.16
CA SER A 30 1.83 -3.10 -16.99
C SER A 30 1.32 -1.77 -17.53
N THR A 31 0.25 -1.82 -18.33
CA THR A 31 -0.47 -0.64 -18.81
C THR A 31 -1.67 -0.30 -17.93
N THR A 32 -2.17 -1.26 -17.15
CA THR A 32 -3.31 -1.04 -16.26
C THR A 32 -2.94 -1.29 -14.80
N PHE A 33 -3.57 -0.55 -13.89
CA PHE A 33 -3.37 -0.75 -12.45
C PHE A 33 -3.83 -2.15 -12.00
N SER A 34 -4.89 -2.67 -12.61
CA SER A 34 -5.33 -4.05 -12.40
C SER A 34 -4.21 -5.05 -12.68
N ASN A 35 -3.50 -4.92 -13.80
CA ASN A 35 -2.40 -5.83 -14.11
C ASN A 35 -1.21 -5.62 -13.16
N TYR A 36 -0.89 -4.38 -12.80
CA TYR A 36 0.17 -4.07 -11.85
C TYR A 36 -0.04 -4.78 -10.51
N TYR A 37 -1.23 -4.66 -9.90
CA TYR A 37 -1.52 -5.31 -8.61
C TYR A 37 -1.45 -6.85 -8.67
N ARG A 38 -1.79 -7.45 -9.83
CA ARG A 38 -1.72 -8.90 -10.04
C ARG A 38 -0.30 -9.44 -10.22
N THR A 39 0.61 -8.61 -10.71
CA THR A 39 1.93 -9.05 -11.19
C THR A 39 3.08 -8.65 -10.27
N TRP A 40 2.91 -7.60 -9.46
CA TRP A 40 3.95 -7.10 -8.54
C TRP A 40 4.36 -8.11 -7.48
N ASN A 41 3.38 -8.65 -6.73
CA ASN A 41 3.58 -9.62 -5.67
C ASN A 41 2.53 -10.72 -5.81
N VAL A 42 2.87 -11.74 -6.58
CA VAL A 42 1.94 -12.84 -6.93
C VAL A 42 1.55 -13.63 -5.67
N VAL A 43 2.47 -13.81 -4.72
CA VAL A 43 2.20 -14.56 -3.48
C VAL A 43 1.05 -13.94 -2.69
N VAL A 44 1.14 -12.63 -2.42
CA VAL A 44 0.09 -11.91 -1.67
C VAL A 44 -1.17 -11.79 -2.51
N HIS A 45 -1.04 -11.50 -3.81
CA HIS A 45 -2.18 -11.41 -4.70
C HIS A 45 -2.99 -12.71 -4.74
N ASP A 46 -2.34 -13.86 -4.92
CA ASP A 46 -3.01 -15.14 -5.07
C ASP A 46 -3.67 -15.60 -3.75
N TRP A 47 -3.06 -15.27 -2.61
CA TRP A 47 -3.68 -15.45 -1.30
C TRP A 47 -4.96 -14.60 -1.16
N LEU A 48 -4.88 -13.30 -1.44
CA LEU A 48 -6.03 -12.39 -1.39
C LEU A 48 -7.13 -12.82 -2.37
N TYR A 49 -6.75 -13.23 -3.58
CA TYR A 49 -7.69 -13.68 -4.59
C TYR A 49 -8.39 -14.98 -4.19
N THR A 50 -7.64 -15.96 -3.68
CA THR A 50 -8.16 -17.30 -3.40
C THR A 50 -9.01 -17.33 -2.14
N TYR A 51 -8.56 -16.68 -1.06
CA TYR A 51 -9.21 -16.77 0.25
C TYR A 51 -10.15 -15.62 0.57
N ILE A 52 -9.96 -14.44 -0.02
CA ILE A 52 -10.82 -13.29 0.25
C ILE A 52 -11.74 -13.03 -0.94
N TYR A 53 -11.19 -12.74 -2.12
CA TYR A 53 -12.00 -12.33 -3.26
C TYR A 53 -13.02 -13.39 -3.67
N LYS A 54 -12.59 -14.64 -3.87
CA LYS A 54 -13.49 -15.73 -4.27
C LYS A 54 -14.60 -15.97 -3.26
N ASP A 55 -14.29 -15.95 -1.97
CA ASP A 55 -15.27 -16.22 -0.93
C ASP A 55 -16.24 -15.05 -0.75
N VAL A 56 -15.76 -13.81 -0.79
CA VAL A 56 -16.62 -12.62 -0.83
C VAL A 56 -17.52 -12.64 -2.07
N CYS A 57 -17.00 -13.03 -3.24
CA CYS A 57 -17.81 -13.18 -4.45
C CYS A 57 -18.89 -14.27 -4.32
N LYS A 58 -18.61 -15.38 -3.63
CA LYS A 58 -19.62 -16.42 -3.36
C LYS A 58 -20.69 -15.92 -2.41
N LEU A 59 -20.32 -15.15 -1.39
CA LEU A 59 -21.23 -14.62 -0.37
C LEU A 59 -22.16 -13.52 -0.90
N VAL A 60 -21.58 -12.54 -1.62
CA VAL A 60 -22.33 -11.37 -2.13
C VAL A 60 -23.00 -11.67 -3.49
N GLY A 61 -22.57 -12.75 -4.16
CA GLY A 61 -23.04 -13.14 -5.48
C GLY A 61 -22.22 -12.51 -6.61
N HIS A 62 -22.04 -13.27 -7.69
CA HIS A 62 -21.13 -12.93 -8.80
C HIS A 62 -21.45 -11.62 -9.55
N LYS A 63 -22.61 -11.00 -9.31
CA LYS A 63 -22.99 -9.70 -9.90
C LYS A 63 -22.24 -8.52 -9.29
N TYR A 64 -21.77 -8.61 -8.04
CA TYR A 64 -21.15 -7.48 -7.33
C TYR A 64 -19.61 -7.52 -7.32
N ARG A 65 -19.00 -7.66 -8.50
CA ARG A 65 -17.54 -7.78 -8.64
C ARG A 65 -16.77 -6.58 -8.10
N ALA A 66 -17.28 -5.37 -8.32
CA ALA A 66 -16.65 -4.14 -7.83
C ALA A 66 -16.68 -4.06 -6.30
N GLY A 67 -17.78 -4.50 -5.66
CA GLY A 67 -17.87 -4.60 -4.20
C GLY A 67 -16.87 -5.59 -3.62
N ALA A 68 -16.77 -6.79 -4.22
CA ALA A 68 -15.78 -7.79 -3.79
C ALA A 68 -14.34 -7.29 -3.95
N MET A 69 -14.04 -6.56 -5.03
CA MET A 69 -12.73 -5.93 -5.21
C MET A 69 -12.49 -4.85 -4.15
N ALA A 70 -13.46 -3.98 -3.89
CA ALA A 70 -13.36 -2.95 -2.85
C ALA A 70 -13.06 -3.57 -1.46
N CYS A 71 -13.74 -4.66 -1.10
CA CYS A 71 -13.47 -5.39 0.15
C CYS A 71 -12.01 -5.85 0.24
N VAL A 72 -11.47 -6.45 -0.81
CA VAL A 72 -10.07 -6.91 -0.86
C VAL A 72 -9.11 -5.73 -0.73
N PHE A 73 -9.38 -4.62 -1.42
CA PHE A 73 -8.55 -3.41 -1.34
C PHE A 73 -8.57 -2.78 0.04
N ILE A 74 -9.73 -2.69 0.69
CA ILE A 74 -9.87 -2.17 2.06
C ILE A 74 -9.10 -3.05 3.04
N ILE A 75 -9.29 -4.37 2.99
CA ILE A 75 -8.57 -5.32 3.86
C ILE A 75 -7.06 -5.16 3.65
N SER A 76 -6.61 -5.15 2.40
CA SER A 76 -5.19 -4.96 2.08
C SER A 76 -4.66 -3.63 2.64
N ALA A 77 -5.39 -2.52 2.45
CA ALA A 77 -4.99 -1.21 2.95
C ALA A 77 -4.90 -1.16 4.49
N VAL A 78 -5.84 -1.79 5.19
CA VAL A 78 -5.80 -1.91 6.66
C VAL A 78 -4.56 -2.67 7.12
N PHE A 79 -4.21 -3.79 6.48
CA PHE A 79 -3.01 -4.54 6.84
C PHE A 79 -1.72 -3.74 6.63
N HIS A 80 -1.62 -2.99 5.53
CA HIS A 80 -0.46 -2.13 5.32
C HIS A 80 -0.38 -1.02 6.37
N GLU A 81 -1.48 -0.34 6.65
CA GLU A 81 -1.53 0.71 7.67
C GLU A 81 -1.21 0.16 9.07
N TYR A 82 -1.70 -1.03 9.39
CA TYR A 82 -1.41 -1.73 10.64
C TYR A 82 0.10 -1.98 10.82
N ILE A 83 0.76 -2.51 9.78
CA ILE A 83 2.21 -2.76 9.82
C ILE A 83 2.99 -1.45 10.04
N LEU A 84 2.61 -0.38 9.34
CA LEU A 84 3.24 0.94 9.51
C LEU A 84 3.00 1.49 10.91
N THR A 85 1.78 1.40 11.41
CA THR A 85 1.40 1.85 12.76
C THR A 85 2.17 1.10 13.84
N CYS A 86 2.32 -0.23 13.71
CA CYS A 86 3.12 -1.02 14.64
C CYS A 86 4.62 -0.68 14.58
N THR A 87 5.15 -0.37 13.39
CA THR A 87 6.57 -0.06 13.20
C THR A 87 6.92 1.33 13.73
N PHE A 88 6.12 2.33 13.36
CA PHE A 88 6.37 3.74 13.70
C PHE A 88 5.77 4.18 15.04
N LYS A 89 4.84 3.40 15.61
CA LYS A 89 4.14 3.67 16.88
C LYS A 89 3.30 4.95 16.87
N PHE A 90 2.79 5.34 15.71
CA PHE A 90 1.77 6.38 15.55
C PHE A 90 0.83 6.01 14.41
N PHE A 91 -0.39 6.55 14.43
CA PHE A 91 -1.36 6.32 13.37
C PHE A 91 -1.42 7.52 12.42
N TYR A 92 -1.12 7.28 11.15
CA TYR A 92 -1.11 8.33 10.13
C TYR A 92 -1.58 7.77 8.78
N PRO A 93 -2.90 7.74 8.50
CA PRO A 93 -3.53 6.90 7.48
C PRO A 93 -3.39 7.39 6.04
N VAL A 94 -2.23 7.96 5.69
CA VAL A 94 -1.95 8.43 4.32
C VAL A 94 -1.87 7.26 3.35
N LEU A 95 -1.22 6.15 3.74
CA LEU A 95 -1.15 4.98 2.88
C LEU A 95 -2.53 4.39 2.64
N PHE A 96 -3.36 4.28 3.69
CA PHE A 96 -4.73 3.82 3.56
C PHE A 96 -5.53 4.63 2.52
N VAL A 97 -5.52 5.95 2.62
CA VAL A 97 -6.27 6.84 1.70
C VAL A 97 -5.73 6.75 0.27
N MET A 98 -4.40 6.74 0.11
CA MET A 98 -3.78 6.65 -1.22
C MET A 98 -4.04 5.30 -1.89
N PHE A 99 -3.97 4.21 -1.13
CA PHE A 99 -4.12 2.86 -1.67
C PHE A 99 -5.59 2.50 -1.92
N ALA A 100 -6.47 2.67 -0.93
CA ALA A 100 -7.89 2.33 -1.03
C ALA A 100 -8.70 3.37 -1.83
N GLY A 101 -8.27 4.63 -1.85
CA GLY A 101 -8.91 5.69 -2.62
C GLY A 101 -8.33 5.81 -4.04
N ALA A 102 -7.15 6.42 -4.17
CA ALA A 102 -6.56 6.70 -5.47
C ALA A 102 -6.19 5.41 -6.24
N GLY A 103 -5.56 4.44 -5.58
CA GLY A 103 -5.19 3.15 -6.18
C GLY A 103 -6.39 2.37 -6.72
N PHE A 104 -7.48 2.29 -5.94
CA PHE A 104 -8.73 1.67 -6.39
C PHE A 104 -9.39 2.45 -7.54
N GLY A 105 -9.41 3.79 -7.47
CA GLY A 105 -9.93 4.64 -8.53
C GLY A 105 -9.18 4.47 -9.86
N PHE A 106 -7.86 4.34 -9.83
CA PHE A 106 -7.03 4.16 -11.03
C PHE A 106 -7.29 2.83 -11.74
N ILE A 107 -7.81 1.81 -11.06
CA ILE A 107 -8.21 0.55 -11.72
C ILE A 107 -9.30 0.82 -12.75
N PHE A 108 -10.37 1.51 -12.36
CA PHE A 108 -11.49 1.81 -13.27
C PHE A 108 -11.11 2.81 -14.37
N LEU A 109 -10.18 3.73 -14.07
CA LEU A 109 -9.67 4.69 -15.05
C LEU A 109 -8.85 3.99 -16.15
N THR A 110 -8.02 3.01 -15.77
CA THR A 110 -7.09 2.34 -16.68
C THR A 110 -7.66 1.08 -17.35
N ASP A 111 -8.82 0.58 -16.92
CA ASP A 111 -9.42 -0.68 -17.41
C ASP A 111 -9.65 -0.73 -18.94
N LYS A 112 -9.86 0.43 -19.57
CA LYS A 112 -10.12 0.55 -21.02
C LYS A 112 -8.88 0.88 -21.85
N GLY A 113 -7.73 1.08 -21.21
CA GLY A 113 -6.54 1.65 -21.83
C GLY A 113 -5.44 0.63 -22.08
N SER A 114 -5.18 0.26 -23.34
CA SER A 114 -4.05 -0.62 -23.70
C SER A 114 -2.82 0.14 -24.23
N ASN A 115 -2.91 1.46 -24.34
CA ASN A 115 -1.86 2.29 -24.95
C ASN A 115 -0.62 2.38 -24.05
N ARG A 116 0.57 2.48 -24.67
CA ARG A 116 1.85 2.69 -23.96
C ARG A 116 1.85 3.92 -23.06
N SER A 117 1.05 4.94 -23.38
CA SER A 117 0.88 6.13 -22.52
C SER A 117 0.38 5.79 -21.12
N TRP A 118 -0.41 4.72 -20.96
CA TRP A 118 -0.89 4.29 -19.64
C TRP A 118 0.21 3.66 -18.79
N ASN A 119 1.23 3.04 -19.40
CA ASN A 119 2.42 2.62 -18.67
C ASN A 119 3.19 3.84 -18.12
N VAL A 120 3.35 4.90 -18.92
CA VAL A 120 3.97 6.16 -18.45
C VAL A 120 3.17 6.77 -17.31
N PHE A 121 1.84 6.83 -17.44
CA PHE A 121 0.96 7.30 -16.36
C PHE A 121 1.12 6.48 -15.08
N MET A 122 1.16 5.15 -15.19
CA MET A 122 1.39 4.27 -14.04
C MET A 122 2.73 4.58 -13.36
N TRP A 123 3.81 4.75 -14.11
CA TRP A 123 5.12 5.11 -13.55
C TRP A 123 5.10 6.46 -12.84
N VAL A 124 4.50 7.48 -13.45
CA VAL A 124 4.36 8.82 -12.83
C VAL A 124 3.57 8.73 -11.53
N ALA A 125 2.44 8.00 -11.53
CA ALA A 125 1.62 7.79 -10.34
C ALA A 125 2.37 7.02 -9.24
N LEU A 126 3.17 6.00 -9.60
CA LEU A 126 4.00 5.26 -8.64
C LEU A 126 5.10 6.13 -8.04
N PHE A 127 5.78 6.96 -8.84
CA PHE A 127 6.82 7.86 -8.33
C PHE A 127 6.25 8.93 -7.41
N ILE A 128 5.17 9.60 -7.81
CA ILE A 128 4.49 10.60 -6.98
C ILE A 128 3.96 9.94 -5.72
N GLY A 129 3.30 8.78 -5.85
CA GLY A 129 2.75 8.03 -4.73
C GLY A 129 3.81 7.67 -3.70
N ASN A 130 4.89 7.03 -4.15
CA ASN A 130 5.97 6.62 -3.26
C ASN A 130 6.72 7.83 -2.65
N GLY A 131 6.89 8.91 -3.41
CA GLY A 131 7.48 10.15 -2.94
C GLY A 131 6.65 10.81 -1.83
N MET A 132 5.34 10.94 -2.03
CA MET A 132 4.43 11.47 -1.00
C MET A 132 4.46 10.63 0.28
N LEU A 133 4.41 9.30 0.16
CA LEU A 133 4.49 8.41 1.31
C LEU A 133 5.80 8.59 2.07
N MET A 134 6.94 8.57 1.38
CA MET A 134 8.24 8.73 2.02
C MET A 134 8.36 10.07 2.73
N CYS A 135 7.95 11.16 2.08
CA CYS A 135 8.03 12.51 2.65
C CYS A 135 7.09 12.64 3.86
N LEU A 136 5.80 12.30 3.72
CA LEU A 136 4.80 12.53 4.75
C LEU A 136 5.06 11.70 6.02
N TYR A 137 5.36 10.40 5.88
CA TYR A 137 5.70 9.57 7.05
C TYR A 137 7.03 10.00 7.70
N SER A 138 8.03 10.42 6.92
CA SER A 138 9.30 10.91 7.48
C SER A 138 9.10 12.24 8.23
N MET A 139 8.34 13.18 7.66
CA MET A 139 8.02 14.45 8.31
C MET A 139 7.28 14.21 9.62
N GLU A 140 6.29 13.30 9.65
CA GLU A 140 5.56 12.96 10.87
C GLU A 140 6.47 12.30 11.92
N PHE A 141 7.32 11.37 11.51
CA PHE A 141 8.28 10.71 12.39
C PHE A 141 9.26 11.71 13.02
N TYR A 142 9.85 12.60 12.24
CA TYR A 142 10.76 13.63 12.76
C TYR A 142 10.04 14.71 13.55
N ALA A 143 8.82 15.09 13.20
CA ALA A 143 8.02 16.02 14.01
C ALA A 143 7.74 15.43 15.40
N ARG A 144 7.46 14.12 15.50
CA ARG A 144 7.26 13.45 16.79
C ARG A 144 8.50 13.40 17.67
N GLN A 145 9.70 13.37 17.07
CA GLN A 145 10.95 13.42 17.81
C GLN A 145 11.33 14.82 18.28
N ASN A 146 11.07 15.85 17.47
CA ASN A 146 11.55 17.20 17.72
C ASN A 146 10.53 18.12 18.43
N CYS A 147 9.23 17.84 18.32
CA CYS A 147 8.16 18.68 18.87
C CYS A 147 7.63 18.12 20.20
N ILE A 148 7.32 19.01 21.15
CA ILE A 148 6.77 18.65 22.46
C ILE A 148 5.35 18.09 22.29
N ALA A 149 5.02 17.01 23.00
CA ALA A 149 3.66 16.47 23.04
C ALA A 149 2.71 17.49 23.68
N SER A 150 1.67 17.91 22.96
CA SER A 150 0.74 18.94 23.42
C SER A 150 -0.55 18.40 24.05
N MET A 151 -0.88 17.11 23.86
CA MET A 151 -2.17 16.53 24.25
C MET A 151 -2.05 15.16 24.95
N GLU A 152 -3.15 14.70 25.55
CA GLU A 152 -3.27 13.40 26.23
C GLU A 152 -2.92 12.20 25.32
N SER A 153 -2.53 11.07 25.94
CA SER A 153 -1.79 9.99 25.26
C SER A 153 -2.50 9.35 24.05
N LEU A 154 -3.84 9.24 24.04
CA LEU A 154 -4.58 8.60 22.94
C LEU A 154 -4.81 9.55 21.76
N LEU A 155 -5.06 10.84 22.02
CA LEU A 155 -5.24 11.82 20.96
C LEU A 155 -3.92 12.17 20.29
N ASP A 156 -2.82 12.18 21.04
CA ASP A 156 -1.47 12.34 20.50
C ASP A 156 -1.08 11.22 19.51
N PHE A 157 -1.66 10.04 19.64
CA PHE A 157 -1.43 8.92 18.72
C PHE A 157 -2.07 9.12 17.34
N VAL A 158 -3.22 9.79 17.27
CA VAL A 158 -4.04 9.96 16.05
C VAL A 158 -3.80 11.31 15.38
N ILE A 159 -3.54 12.36 16.15
CA ILE A 159 -3.34 13.71 15.62
C ILE A 159 -1.91 13.83 15.10
N PRO A 160 -1.71 14.23 13.83
CA PRO A 160 -0.38 14.37 13.25
C PRO A 160 0.35 15.57 13.85
N ARG A 161 1.57 15.36 14.34
CA ARG A 161 2.41 16.43 14.90
C ARG A 161 3.05 17.30 13.84
N SER A 162 3.19 16.80 12.61
CA SER A 162 3.77 17.55 11.49
C SER A 162 3.01 18.85 11.15
N TRP A 163 1.73 18.96 11.52
CA TRP A 163 0.90 20.13 11.21
C TRP A 163 0.79 21.12 12.37
N PHE A 164 0.98 20.64 13.60
CA PHE A 164 0.75 21.40 14.83
C PHE A 164 2.02 21.51 15.69
N CYS A 165 3.20 21.33 15.10
CA CYS A 165 4.46 21.36 15.82
C CYS A 165 4.65 22.72 16.51
N VAL A 166 4.76 22.70 17.83
CA VAL A 166 5.22 23.85 18.62
C VAL A 166 6.70 23.64 18.92
N SER A 167 7.55 24.52 18.36
CA SER A 167 8.99 24.48 18.59
C SER A 167 9.31 24.75 20.07
N PRO A 168 10.26 24.04 20.70
CA PRO A 168 10.70 24.32 22.07
C PRO A 168 11.13 25.78 22.29
N SER A 169 11.63 26.44 21.25
CA SER A 169 12.11 27.83 21.29
C SER A 169 11.02 28.89 21.35
N SER A 170 9.74 28.54 21.16
CA SER A 170 8.63 29.51 21.25
C SER A 170 8.10 29.71 22.67
N LYS A 171 8.75 29.10 23.68
CA LYS A 171 8.41 29.23 25.11
C LYS A 171 9.46 30.03 25.92
N LEU A 172 10.39 30.71 25.25
CA LEU A 172 11.34 31.65 25.86
C LEU A 172 10.93 33.09 25.57
#